data_AF-A0A8T2CZ07-F1
#
_entry.id   AF-A0A8T2CZ07-F1
#
_cell.length_a   1.000
_cell.length_b   1.000
_cell.length_c   1.000
_cell.angle_alpha   90.00
_cell.angle_beta   90.00
_cell.angle_gamma   90.00
#
_symmetry.space_group_name_H-M   'P 1'
#
loop_
_entity.id
_entity.type
_entity.pdbx_description
1 polymer ?
#
loop_
_entity_poly.entity_id
_entity_poly.type
_entity_poly.pdbx_seq_one_letter_code
_entity_poly.pdbx_strand_id
1 'polypeptide(L)'
;MNGPVPSSRSWSVSEESLRRYVRFASESCIQELLSSSEAGRFGNASNGWKMVRHDSNGVEISKRDSGSLHAFRSRRILTSVSPEQFITVANAIDAAKQWEGDLVEATHIRDIDENLSVIRLRFGENSKPLFRNREFIIYERRETMQDGTLVVAVASLPKEMAEGLEPTEKKKNNYIRGFLVESGWVLEKLEDTSCMITYVVQLDPAGWLPKCFVNRLNTKLVMIIDNLRKVAQAYLPSFPPP
;
A
#
# COMPACT_ATOMS: atom_id res chain seq x y z
N MET A 1 20.62 -43.23 -29.90
CA MET A 1 20.84 -42.75 -28.51
C MET A 1 20.03 -41.48 -28.35
N ASN A 2 18.86 -41.55 -27.72
CA ASN A 2 18.06 -40.36 -27.41
C ASN A 2 18.50 -39.86 -26.04
N GLY A 3 19.12 -38.69 -25.99
CA GLY A 3 19.51 -38.04 -24.74
C GLY A 3 18.27 -37.69 -23.89
N PRO A 4 18.40 -37.63 -22.56
CA PRO A 4 17.28 -37.27 -21.69
C PRO A 4 16.89 -35.81 -21.95
N VAL A 5 15.62 -35.59 -22.27
CA VAL A 5 15.01 -34.25 -22.34
C VAL A 5 15.08 -33.65 -20.93
N PRO A 6 15.58 -32.42 -20.74
CA PRO A 6 15.56 -31.80 -19.42
C PRO A 6 14.10 -31.59 -19.02
N SER A 7 13.64 -32.31 -18.01
CA SER A 7 12.34 -32.05 -17.40
C SER A 7 12.42 -30.66 -16.76
N SER A 8 11.82 -29.66 -17.40
CA SER A 8 11.57 -28.36 -16.79
C SER A 8 10.51 -28.54 -15.71
N ARG A 9 10.91 -29.02 -14.52
CA ARG A 9 10.06 -28.97 -13.34
C ARG A 9 9.85 -27.50 -13.01
N SER A 10 8.73 -26.92 -13.41
CA SER A 10 8.28 -25.65 -12.84
C SER A 10 8.00 -25.91 -11.36
N TRP A 11 8.90 -25.46 -10.49
CA TRP A 11 8.65 -25.49 -9.06
C TRP A 11 7.63 -24.39 -8.77
N SER A 12 6.35 -24.74 -8.68
CA SER A 12 5.36 -23.81 -8.14
C SER A 12 5.44 -23.83 -6.61
N VAL A 13 5.35 -22.66 -6.00
CA VAL A 13 5.24 -22.52 -4.55
C VAL A 13 3.97 -23.23 -4.09
N SER A 14 4.07 -24.07 -3.05
CA SER A 14 2.89 -24.71 -2.48
C SER A 14 1.96 -23.69 -1.82
N GLU A 15 0.65 -23.95 -1.82
CA GLU A 15 -0.30 -23.05 -1.18
C GLU A 15 0.03 -22.80 0.30
N GLU A 16 0.50 -23.83 1.01
CA GLU A 16 0.91 -23.71 2.40
C GLU A 16 2.12 -22.79 2.57
N SER A 17 3.10 -22.87 1.66
CA SER A 17 4.28 -21.99 1.69
C SER A 17 3.89 -20.55 1.43
N LEU A 18 3.01 -20.31 0.45
CA LEU A 18 2.45 -18.99 0.17
C LEU A 18 1.74 -18.46 1.42
N ARG A 19 0.82 -19.23 2.00
CA ARG A 19 0.04 -18.83 3.19
C ARG A 19 0.94 -18.48 4.38
N ARG A 20 1.94 -19.31 4.68
CA ARG A 20 2.91 -19.07 5.75
C ARG A 20 3.72 -17.80 5.50
N TYR A 21 4.21 -17.62 4.27
CA TYR A 21 4.95 -16.43 3.88
C TYR A 21 4.10 -15.18 4.04
N VAL A 22 2.90 -15.14 3.44
CA VAL A 22 2.05 -13.94 3.46
C VAL A 22 1.65 -13.58 4.88
N ARG A 23 1.29 -14.57 5.73
CA ARG A 23 0.96 -14.30 7.14
C ARG A 23 2.14 -13.67 7.89
N PHE A 24 3.33 -14.24 7.77
CA PHE A 24 4.52 -13.71 8.43
C PHE A 24 4.91 -12.31 7.91
N ALA A 25 4.91 -12.13 6.59
CA ALA A 25 5.30 -10.88 5.95
C ALA A 25 4.28 -9.76 6.22
N SER A 26 2.99 -10.07 6.25
CA SER A 26 1.94 -9.11 6.60
C SER A 26 1.97 -8.72 8.08
N GLU A 27 2.24 -9.67 8.98
CA GLU A 27 2.44 -9.36 10.41
C GLU A 27 3.63 -8.39 10.59
N SER A 28 4.76 -8.69 9.95
CA SER A 28 5.94 -7.82 10.01
C SER A 28 5.65 -6.42 9.48
N CYS A 29 4.88 -6.32 8.39
CA CYS A 29 4.43 -5.05 7.81
C CYS A 29 3.53 -4.26 8.77
N ILE A 30 2.58 -4.93 9.44
CA ILE A 30 1.74 -4.29 10.47
C ILE A 30 2.61 -3.68 11.59
N GLN A 31 3.59 -4.44 12.08
CA GLN A 31 4.47 -3.98 13.17
C GLN A 31 5.31 -2.76 12.74
N GLU A 32 5.84 -2.76 11.51
CA GLU A 32 6.59 -1.62 10.97
C GLU A 32 5.71 -0.37 10.77
N LEU A 33 4.45 -0.55 10.33
CA LEU A 33 3.49 0.54 10.19
C LEU A 33 3.13 1.17 11.55
N LEU A 34 2.85 0.34 12.55
CA LEU A 34 2.57 0.79 13.92
C LEU A 34 3.77 1.55 14.51
N SER A 35 4.96 0.95 14.45
CA SER A 35 6.22 1.58 14.87
C SER A 35 6.46 2.91 14.16
N SER A 36 6.15 2.96 12.86
CA SER A 36 6.25 4.18 12.06
C SER A 36 5.20 5.24 12.44
N SER A 37 4.02 4.86 12.93
CA SER A 37 3.02 5.81 13.45
C SER A 37 3.50 6.45 14.75
N GLU A 38 4.05 5.65 15.66
CA GLU A 38 4.50 6.06 16.99
C GLU A 38 5.82 6.86 16.97
N ALA A 39 6.68 6.62 15.98
CA ALA A 39 8.01 7.23 15.92
C ALA A 39 7.95 8.78 15.92
N GLY A 40 8.68 9.38 16.88
CA GLY A 40 8.74 10.83 17.07
C GLY A 40 7.49 11.45 17.72
N ARG A 41 6.53 10.67 18.23
CA ARG A 41 5.41 11.16 19.06
C ARG A 41 5.75 11.07 20.54
N PHE A 42 5.19 11.97 21.35
CA PHE A 42 5.27 11.91 22.83
C PHE A 42 6.69 11.75 23.41
N GLY A 43 7.71 12.29 22.74
CA GLY A 43 9.11 12.17 23.17
C GLY A 43 9.80 10.86 22.74
N ASN A 44 9.11 9.99 21.99
CA ASN A 44 9.70 8.78 21.42
C ASN A 44 10.82 9.12 20.43
N ALA A 45 11.80 8.22 20.33
CA ALA A 45 12.85 8.32 19.34
C ALA A 45 12.25 8.43 17.92
N SER A 46 12.86 9.26 17.07
CA SER A 46 12.38 9.44 15.70
C SER A 46 12.64 8.22 14.80
N ASN A 47 13.39 7.21 15.28
CA ASN A 47 13.70 5.97 14.56
C ASN A 47 14.17 6.21 13.11
N GLY A 48 14.98 7.25 12.92
CA GLY A 48 15.54 7.63 11.61
C GLY A 48 14.61 8.44 10.71
N TRP A 49 13.36 8.68 11.11
CA TRP A 49 12.44 9.59 10.41
C TRP A 49 12.90 11.05 10.57
N LYS A 50 13.11 11.72 9.43
CA LYS A 50 13.46 13.14 9.34
C LYS A 50 12.31 13.91 8.70
N MET A 51 11.85 14.98 9.34
CA MET A 51 10.80 15.83 8.79
C MET A 51 11.30 16.51 7.50
N VAL A 52 10.54 16.39 6.40
CA VAL A 52 10.87 17.01 5.11
C VAL A 52 9.87 18.10 4.71
N ARG A 53 8.63 18.04 5.22
CA ARG A 53 7.63 19.09 5.01
C ARG A 53 6.67 19.10 6.19
N HIS A 54 6.28 20.29 6.62
CA HIS A 54 5.17 20.52 7.51
C HIS A 54 4.41 21.72 6.94
N ASP A 55 3.10 21.58 6.71
CA ASP A 55 2.28 22.68 6.19
C ASP A 55 1.24 23.18 7.20
N SER A 56 0.70 24.37 6.93
CA SER A 56 -0.32 25.01 7.77
C SER A 56 -1.65 24.25 7.82
N ASN A 57 -1.85 23.27 6.93
CA ASN A 57 -3.06 22.46 6.86
C ASN A 57 -2.93 21.17 7.70
N GLY A 58 -1.87 21.04 8.50
CA GLY A 58 -1.62 19.94 9.41
C GLY A 58 -1.05 18.68 8.76
N VAL A 59 -0.50 18.79 7.54
CA VAL A 59 0.18 17.67 6.88
C VAL A 59 1.64 17.65 7.30
N GLU A 60 2.06 16.57 7.95
CA GLU A 60 3.45 16.27 8.23
C GLU A 60 3.97 15.26 7.22
N ILE A 61 5.10 15.52 6.56
CA ILE A 61 5.79 14.54 5.72
C ILE A 61 7.19 14.32 6.28
N SER A 62 7.50 13.07 6.58
CA SER A 62 8.81 12.60 7.03
C SER A 62 9.42 11.63 6.02
N LYS A 63 10.74 11.51 6.02
CA LYS A 63 11.52 10.58 5.20
C LYS A 63 12.47 9.78 6.10
N ARG A 64 12.60 8.47 5.84
CA ARG A 64 13.59 7.59 6.46
C ARG A 64 14.45 6.96 5.35
N ASP A 65 15.77 6.99 5.54
CA ASP A 65 16.70 6.30 4.65
C ASP A 65 16.68 4.80 4.96
N SER A 66 16.47 3.96 3.95
CA SER A 66 16.33 2.50 4.08
C SER A 66 17.17 1.81 3.01
N GLY A 67 18.47 1.71 3.28
CA GLY A 67 19.45 1.21 2.31
C GLY A 67 19.54 2.09 1.07
N SER A 68 19.33 1.50 -0.12
CA SER A 68 19.28 2.21 -1.41
C SER A 68 17.93 2.88 -1.69
N LEU A 69 16.91 2.58 -0.88
CA LEU A 69 15.56 3.09 -1.03
C LEU A 69 15.24 4.11 0.07
N HIS A 70 14.10 4.78 -0.11
CA HIS A 70 13.61 5.78 0.82
C HIS A 70 12.18 5.44 1.20
N ALA A 71 11.91 5.40 2.51
CA ALA A 71 10.57 5.34 3.04
C ALA A 71 10.06 6.76 3.29
N PHE A 72 8.79 6.99 2.99
CA PHE A 72 8.10 8.24 3.25
C PHE A 72 6.91 7.97 4.15
N ARG A 73 6.64 8.92 5.03
CA ARG A 73 5.51 8.89 5.95
C ARG A 73 4.80 10.22 5.87
N SER A 74 3.49 10.20 5.67
CA SER A 74 2.62 11.34 5.91
C SER A 74 1.79 11.12 7.16
N ARG A 75 1.64 12.15 7.99
CA ARG A 75 0.71 12.14 9.12
C ARG A 75 -0.23 13.32 9.01
N ARG A 76 -1.50 13.08 9.31
CA ARG A 76 -2.52 14.10 9.28
C ARG A 76 -3.66 13.80 10.24
N ILE A 77 -4.07 14.82 10.98
CA ILE A 77 -5.36 14.82 11.67
C ILE A 77 -6.44 15.20 10.66
N LEU A 78 -7.43 14.34 10.47
CA LEU A 78 -8.64 14.67 9.73
C LEU A 78 -9.71 15.13 10.71
N THR A 79 -10.09 16.40 10.60
CA THR A 79 -11.31 16.91 11.21
C THR A 79 -12.46 16.74 10.23
N SER A 80 -13.63 16.33 10.73
CA SER A 80 -14.86 16.13 9.94
C SER A 80 -14.85 14.91 9.01
N VAL A 81 -14.05 13.89 9.32
CA VAL A 81 -14.13 12.55 8.70
C VAL A 81 -14.01 11.55 9.83
N SER A 82 -15.07 10.75 10.04
CA SER A 82 -15.02 9.68 11.04
C SER A 82 -14.09 8.56 10.57
N PRO A 83 -13.49 7.78 11.50
CA PRO A 83 -12.74 6.59 11.14
C PRO A 83 -13.51 5.68 10.16
N GLU A 84 -14.80 5.45 10.41
CA GLU A 84 -15.68 4.58 9.63
C GLU A 84 -15.86 5.07 8.19
N GLN A 85 -16.03 6.39 8.01
CA GLN A 85 -16.10 7.00 6.68
C GLN A 85 -14.78 6.81 5.92
N PHE A 86 -13.65 7.03 6.60
CA PHE A 86 -12.34 6.85 5.98
C PHE A 86 -12.10 5.39 5.57
N ILE A 87 -12.40 4.44 6.47
CA ILE A 87 -12.27 3.00 6.23
C ILE A 87 -13.07 2.56 5.00
N THR A 88 -14.32 3.04 4.89
CA THR A 88 -15.21 2.68 3.78
C THR A 88 -14.57 2.99 2.43
N VAL A 89 -13.90 4.14 2.33
CA VAL A 89 -13.23 4.57 1.10
C VAL A 89 -11.87 3.88 0.91
N ALA A 90 -11.10 3.71 1.99
CA ALA A 90 -9.78 3.11 1.95
C ALA A 90 -9.82 1.61 1.59
N ASN A 91 -10.86 0.89 2.04
CA ASN A 91 -10.99 -0.56 1.86
C ASN A 91 -11.67 -0.98 0.55
N ALA A 92 -12.33 -0.05 -0.14
CA ALA A 92 -12.99 -0.36 -1.39
C ALA A 92 -11.96 -0.43 -2.52
N ILE A 93 -11.59 -1.66 -2.91
CA ILE A 93 -10.74 -1.93 -4.09
C ILE A 93 -11.32 -1.23 -5.34
N ASP A 94 -12.65 -1.19 -5.47
CA ASP A 94 -13.34 -0.48 -6.54
C ASP A 94 -13.27 1.05 -6.39
N ALA A 95 -13.21 1.55 -5.15
CA ALA A 95 -12.98 2.97 -4.88
C ALA A 95 -11.50 3.36 -5.05
N ALA A 96 -10.57 2.41 -5.09
CA ALA A 96 -9.15 2.70 -5.31
C ALA A 96 -8.89 3.48 -6.60
N LYS A 97 -9.68 3.20 -7.66
CA LYS A 97 -9.64 3.98 -8.90
C LYS A 97 -10.12 5.43 -8.76
N GLN A 98 -10.94 5.71 -7.75
CA GLN A 98 -11.51 7.05 -7.51
C GLN A 98 -10.50 7.99 -6.84
N TRP A 99 -9.64 7.47 -5.97
CA TRP A 99 -8.62 8.26 -5.28
C TRP A 99 -7.20 8.11 -5.88
N GLU A 100 -6.92 7.02 -6.60
CA GLU A 100 -5.69 6.83 -7.37
C GLU A 100 -5.99 6.87 -8.87
N GLY A 101 -5.97 8.08 -9.44
CA GLY A 101 -6.28 8.29 -10.86
C GLY A 101 -5.29 7.63 -11.83
N ASP A 102 -4.14 7.15 -11.35
CA ASP A 102 -3.17 6.39 -12.16
C ASP A 102 -3.51 4.89 -12.25
N LEU A 103 -4.40 4.38 -11.40
CA LEU A 103 -4.75 2.96 -11.31
C LEU A 103 -5.82 2.62 -12.37
N VAL A 104 -5.46 1.79 -13.34
CA VAL A 104 -6.38 1.39 -14.43
C VAL A 104 -7.13 0.09 -14.10
N GLU A 105 -6.53 -0.77 -13.28
CA GLU A 105 -7.14 -2.01 -12.82
C GLU A 105 -6.69 -2.35 -11.40
N ALA A 106 -7.65 -2.81 -10.59
CA ALA A 106 -7.41 -3.58 -9.40
C ALA A 106 -8.23 -4.87 -9.50
N THR A 107 -7.57 -6.02 -9.35
CA THR A 107 -8.20 -7.34 -9.48
C THR A 107 -7.88 -8.15 -8.24
N HIS A 108 -8.91 -8.55 -7.49
CA HIS A 108 -8.76 -9.54 -6.44
C HIS A 108 -8.34 -10.88 -7.06
N ILE A 109 -7.28 -11.49 -6.53
CA ILE A 109 -6.79 -12.80 -7.00
C ILE A 109 -7.35 -13.90 -6.12
N ARG A 110 -7.15 -13.79 -4.80
CA ARG A 110 -7.64 -14.78 -3.82
C ARG A 110 -7.55 -14.27 -2.40
N ASP A 111 -8.32 -14.89 -1.52
CA ASP A 111 -8.16 -14.76 -0.07
C ASP A 111 -7.16 -15.80 0.46
N ILE A 112 -6.35 -15.37 1.41
CA ILE A 112 -5.41 -16.20 2.18
C ILE A 112 -5.96 -16.46 3.58
N ASP A 113 -6.64 -15.46 4.14
CA ASP A 113 -7.36 -15.49 5.42
C ASP A 113 -8.55 -14.53 5.39
N GLU A 114 -9.35 -14.48 6.45
CA GLU A 114 -10.52 -13.59 6.56
C GLU A 114 -10.18 -12.10 6.38
N ASN A 115 -8.96 -11.73 6.75
CA ASN A 115 -8.49 -10.35 6.73
C ASN A 115 -7.24 -10.15 5.87
N LEU A 116 -6.90 -11.12 5.03
CA LEU A 116 -5.67 -11.16 4.25
C LEU A 116 -5.94 -11.67 2.84
N SER A 117 -5.71 -10.82 1.84
CA SER A 117 -5.98 -11.13 0.43
C SER A 117 -4.80 -10.80 -0.47
N VAL A 118 -4.74 -11.45 -1.63
CA VAL A 118 -3.79 -11.14 -2.72
C VAL A 118 -4.52 -10.40 -3.83
N ILE A 119 -3.96 -9.28 -4.26
CA ILE A 119 -4.56 -8.35 -5.23
C ILE A 119 -3.53 -8.03 -6.31
N ARG A 120 -4.00 -7.91 -7.55
CA ARG A 120 -3.24 -7.36 -8.67
C ARG A 120 -3.61 -5.91 -8.90
N LEU A 121 -2.62 -5.04 -9.01
CA LEU A 121 -2.78 -3.64 -9.39
C LEU A 121 -2.07 -3.39 -10.72
N ARG A 122 -2.73 -2.68 -11.65
CA ARG A 122 -2.12 -2.19 -12.90
C ARG A 122 -2.28 -0.69 -13.05
N PHE A 123 -1.19 -0.07 -13.48
CA PHE A 123 -1.08 1.37 -13.73
C PHE A 123 -0.77 1.61 -15.20
N GLY A 124 -1.60 2.42 -15.87
CA GLY A 124 -1.58 2.59 -17.32
C GLY A 124 -0.37 3.36 -17.86
N GLU A 125 -0.37 3.53 -19.19
CA GLU A 125 0.69 4.27 -19.89
C GLU A 125 0.69 5.76 -19.57
N ASN A 126 -0.47 6.31 -19.25
CA ASN A 126 -0.65 7.71 -18.87
C ASN A 126 -0.37 7.98 -17.39
N SER A 127 -0.04 6.95 -16.60
CA SER A 127 0.28 7.12 -15.18
C SER A 127 1.54 7.96 -14.97
N LYS A 128 1.70 8.47 -13.74
CA LYS A 128 2.94 9.15 -13.31
C LYS A 128 4.17 8.29 -13.67
N PRO A 129 5.35 8.90 -13.94
CA PRO A 129 6.56 8.18 -14.36
C PRO A 129 6.96 6.98 -13.49
N LEU A 130 6.65 7.02 -12.19
CA LEU A 130 6.92 5.95 -11.24
C LEU A 130 6.07 4.69 -11.46
N PHE A 131 4.83 4.88 -11.93
CA PHE A 131 3.82 3.83 -12.09
C PHE A 131 3.51 3.52 -13.55
N ARG A 132 4.04 4.29 -14.50
CA ARG A 132 3.79 4.09 -15.93
C ARG A 132 4.05 2.65 -16.36
N ASN A 133 3.02 2.00 -16.90
CA ASN A 133 3.04 0.61 -17.33
C ASN A 133 3.61 -0.32 -16.24
N ARG A 134 3.22 -0.11 -14.98
CA ARG A 134 3.63 -0.96 -13.87
C ARG A 134 2.50 -1.84 -13.37
N GLU A 135 2.87 -3.05 -13.01
CA GLU A 135 1.97 -3.95 -12.30
C GLU A 135 2.57 -4.43 -10.99
N PHE A 136 1.71 -4.63 -10.01
CA PHE A 136 2.06 -5.11 -8.67
C PHE A 136 1.16 -6.30 -8.32
N ILE A 137 1.75 -7.40 -7.85
CA ILE A 137 1.00 -8.42 -7.11
C ILE A 137 1.30 -8.12 -5.64
N ILE A 138 0.29 -7.74 -4.90
CA ILE A 138 0.41 -7.37 -3.49
C ILE A 138 -0.38 -8.34 -2.63
N TYR A 139 0.05 -8.49 -1.38
CA TYR A 139 -0.86 -8.88 -0.32
C TYR A 139 -1.36 -7.63 0.39
N GLU A 140 -2.59 -7.69 0.88
CA GLU A 140 -3.20 -6.69 1.73
C GLU A 140 -3.77 -7.36 2.97
N ARG A 141 -3.36 -6.91 4.15
CA ARG A 141 -3.90 -7.34 5.45
C ARG A 141 -4.59 -6.19 6.14
N ARG A 142 -5.75 -6.44 6.72
CA ARG A 142 -6.54 -5.46 7.48
C ARG A 142 -6.68 -5.95 8.92
N GLU A 143 -6.21 -5.19 9.88
CA GLU A 143 -6.21 -5.61 11.28
C GLU A 143 -6.77 -4.48 12.16
N THR A 144 -7.68 -4.83 13.06
CA THR A 144 -8.16 -3.93 14.11
C THR A 144 -7.49 -4.30 15.42
N MET A 145 -6.70 -3.39 15.97
CA MET A 145 -6.03 -3.55 17.26
C MET A 145 -7.02 -3.48 18.41
N GLN A 146 -6.59 -3.91 19.60
CA GLN A 146 -7.45 -3.95 20.79
C GLN A 146 -7.95 -2.57 21.23
N ASP A 147 -7.19 -1.51 20.95
CA ASP A 147 -7.53 -0.12 21.23
C ASP A 147 -8.45 0.51 20.16
N GLY A 148 -8.82 -0.26 19.13
CA GLY A 148 -9.60 0.21 17.99
C GLY A 148 -8.77 0.85 16.88
N THR A 149 -7.44 0.91 17.01
CA THR A 149 -6.56 1.34 15.92
C THR A 149 -6.67 0.37 14.75
N LEU A 150 -6.84 0.89 13.54
CA LEU A 150 -6.93 0.08 12.34
C LEU A 150 -5.65 0.19 11.53
N VAL A 151 -5.17 -0.95 11.05
CA VAL A 151 -3.97 -1.03 10.22
C VAL A 151 -4.32 -1.76 8.94
N VAL A 152 -4.01 -1.14 7.80
CA VAL A 152 -4.03 -1.83 6.51
C VAL A 152 -2.61 -1.88 5.98
N ALA A 153 -2.05 -3.09 5.94
CA ALA A 153 -0.69 -3.40 5.53
C ALA A 153 -0.68 -3.94 4.11
N VAL A 154 0.15 -3.36 3.26
CA VAL A 154 0.25 -3.69 1.83
C VAL A 154 1.70 -3.85 1.43
N ALA A 155 2.07 -4.97 0.80
CA ALA A 155 3.38 -5.10 0.16
C ALA A 155 3.35 -6.10 -0.99
N SER A 156 4.36 -6.04 -1.84
CA SER A 156 4.48 -6.94 -2.98
C SER A 156 4.81 -8.37 -2.54
N LEU A 157 4.17 -9.34 -3.20
CA LEU A 157 4.67 -10.70 -3.19
C LEU A 157 6.01 -10.76 -3.96
N PRO A 158 7.02 -11.47 -3.43
CA PRO A 158 8.21 -11.82 -4.19
C PRO A 158 7.84 -12.52 -5.49
N LYS A 159 8.69 -12.37 -6.52
CA LYS A 159 8.43 -12.92 -7.85
C LYS A 159 8.14 -14.42 -7.80
N GLU A 160 8.89 -15.14 -6.99
CA GLU A 160 8.77 -16.59 -6.81
C GLU A 160 7.43 -16.98 -6.19
N MET A 161 6.91 -16.15 -5.27
CA MET A 161 5.62 -16.35 -4.60
C MET A 161 4.43 -15.90 -5.47
N ALA A 162 4.66 -14.95 -6.36
CA ALA A 162 3.66 -14.46 -7.31
C ALA A 162 3.55 -15.35 -8.56
N GLU A 163 4.53 -16.22 -8.81
CA GLU A 163 4.54 -17.14 -9.95
C GLU A 163 3.32 -18.07 -9.89
N GLY A 164 2.55 -18.10 -10.99
CA GLY A 164 1.30 -18.87 -11.07
C GLY A 164 0.05 -18.17 -10.50
N LEU A 165 0.20 -17.00 -9.86
CA LEU A 165 -0.93 -16.12 -9.50
C LEU A 165 -1.25 -15.10 -10.59
N GLU A 166 -0.34 -14.92 -11.55
CA GLU A 166 -0.54 -14.07 -12.71
C GLU A 166 -1.56 -14.69 -13.67
N PRO A 167 -2.48 -13.91 -14.27
CA PRO A 167 -3.38 -14.43 -15.29
C PRO A 167 -2.58 -15.05 -16.45
N THR A 168 -2.94 -16.27 -16.84
CA THR A 168 -2.32 -17.05 -17.93
C THR A 168 -2.55 -16.47 -19.32
N GLU A 169 -3.17 -15.28 -19.43
CA GLU A 169 -3.39 -14.61 -20.70
C GLU A 169 -2.04 -14.25 -21.35
N LYS A 170 -1.68 -15.01 -22.39
CA LYS A 170 -0.52 -14.82 -23.27
C LYS A 170 -0.54 -13.51 -24.09
N LYS A 171 -1.27 -12.47 -23.67
CA LYS A 171 -1.14 -11.15 -24.30
C LYS A 171 0.25 -10.63 -23.96
N LYS A 172 0.91 -9.99 -24.93
CA LYS A 172 2.16 -9.25 -24.69
C LYS A 172 1.89 -8.23 -23.59
N ASN A 173 2.20 -8.60 -22.36
CA ASN A 173 1.96 -7.77 -21.19
C ASN A 173 3.09 -6.75 -21.17
N ASN A 174 2.84 -5.55 -21.71
CA ASN A 174 3.82 -4.46 -21.75
C ASN A 174 4.06 -3.84 -20.35
N TYR A 175 3.52 -4.45 -19.30
CA TYR A 175 3.67 -3.99 -17.93
C TYR A 175 4.97 -4.54 -17.35
N ILE A 176 5.73 -3.68 -16.69
CA ILE A 176 6.92 -4.06 -15.95
C ILE A 176 6.51 -4.29 -14.49
N ARG A 177 6.89 -5.45 -13.92
CA ARG A 177 6.65 -5.75 -12.51
C ARG A 177 7.35 -4.70 -11.63
N GLY A 178 6.55 -3.91 -10.92
CA GLY A 178 7.05 -3.05 -9.84
C GLY A 178 7.15 -3.84 -8.53
N PHE A 179 7.90 -3.31 -7.58
CA PHE A 179 8.04 -3.93 -6.26
C PHE A 179 7.77 -2.91 -5.15
N LEU A 180 6.68 -3.14 -4.42
CA LEU A 180 6.30 -2.37 -3.26
C LEU A 180 6.87 -3.05 -2.02
N VAL A 181 7.88 -2.44 -1.41
CA VAL A 181 8.55 -3.00 -0.22
C VAL A 181 7.57 -2.98 0.95
N GLU A 182 6.91 -1.85 1.15
CA GLU A 182 5.96 -1.63 2.23
C GLU A 182 5.06 -0.45 1.86
N SER A 183 3.78 -0.56 2.16
CA SER A 183 2.84 0.55 2.17
C SER A 183 1.73 0.26 3.16
N GLY A 184 1.09 1.29 3.66
CA GLY A 184 -0.12 1.10 4.44
C GLY A 184 -0.52 2.32 5.21
N TRP A 185 -1.63 2.17 5.93
CA TRP A 185 -2.21 3.23 6.74
C TRP A 185 -2.43 2.69 8.15
N VAL A 186 -2.13 3.54 9.13
CA VAL A 186 -2.56 3.39 10.52
C VAL A 186 -3.59 4.49 10.77
N LEU A 187 -4.78 4.08 11.21
CA LEU A 187 -5.90 4.96 11.51
C LEU A 187 -6.20 4.86 13.00
N GLU A 188 -5.96 5.95 13.72
CA GLU A 188 -6.21 6.06 15.15
C GLU A 188 -7.43 6.95 15.37
N LYS A 189 -8.41 6.46 16.13
CA LYS A 189 -9.55 7.26 16.55
C LYS A 189 -9.08 8.30 17.58
N LEU A 190 -9.42 9.57 17.36
CA LEU A 190 -9.16 10.64 18.32
C LEU A 190 -10.45 11.02 19.06
N GLU A 191 -11.50 11.37 18.30
CA GLU A 191 -12.84 11.67 18.78
C GLU A 191 -13.87 11.09 17.78
N ASP A 192 -15.17 11.26 18.02
CA ASP A 192 -16.22 10.65 17.17
C ASP A 192 -16.22 11.12 15.71
N THR A 193 -15.67 12.31 15.43
CA THR A 193 -15.61 12.88 14.06
C THR A 193 -14.19 13.24 13.63
N SER A 194 -13.18 12.73 14.34
CA SER A 194 -11.78 13.00 14.04
C SER A 194 -10.91 11.76 14.18
N CYS A 195 -9.94 11.66 13.28
CA CYS A 195 -8.97 10.56 13.28
C CYS A 195 -7.59 11.06 12.91
N MET A 196 -6.56 10.40 13.44
CA MET A 196 -5.19 10.55 12.98
C MET A 196 -4.93 9.47 11.92
N ILE A 197 -4.37 9.88 10.79
CA ILE A 197 -3.95 8.98 9.74
C ILE A 197 -2.45 9.10 9.58
N THR A 198 -1.78 7.96 9.70
CA THR A 198 -0.39 7.80 9.26
C THR A 198 -0.38 6.94 8.01
N TYR A 199 0.12 7.47 6.89
CA TYR A 199 0.38 6.69 5.68
C TYR A 199 1.88 6.53 5.49
N VAL A 200 2.33 5.29 5.28
CA VAL A 200 3.73 4.96 4.99
C VAL A 200 3.82 4.33 3.62
N VAL A 201 4.89 4.64 2.90
CA VAL A 201 5.20 3.99 1.63
C VAL A 201 6.71 3.91 1.41
N GLN A 202 7.16 2.73 0.98
CA GLN A 202 8.49 2.46 0.46
C GLN A 202 8.34 1.64 -0.83
N LEU A 203 8.65 2.28 -1.95
CA LEU A 203 8.53 1.68 -3.28
C LEU A 203 9.91 1.53 -3.91
N ASP A 204 10.16 0.37 -4.51
CA ASP A 204 11.22 0.18 -5.50
C ASP A 204 10.60 0.33 -6.90
N PRO A 205 10.93 1.39 -7.66
CA PRO A 205 10.40 1.58 -9.00
C PRO A 205 10.91 0.55 -10.02
N ALA A 206 11.84 -0.34 -9.66
CA ALA A 206 12.40 -1.37 -10.52
C ALA A 206 12.75 -0.82 -11.91
N GLY A 207 13.78 0.02 -11.98
CA GLY A 207 14.24 0.67 -13.21
C GLY A 207 15.15 1.87 -12.97
N TRP A 208 15.62 2.49 -14.05
CA TRP A 208 16.43 3.71 -13.98
C TRP A 208 15.52 4.95 -13.88
N LEU A 209 15.57 5.65 -12.74
CA LEU A 209 14.96 6.96 -12.55
C LEU A 209 15.99 7.94 -11.96
N PRO A 210 16.11 9.18 -12.49
CA PRO A 210 17.02 10.16 -11.90
C PRO A 210 16.61 10.52 -10.46
N LYS A 211 17.59 10.71 -9.57
CA LYS A 211 17.37 10.96 -8.13
C LYS A 211 16.44 12.15 -7.83
N CYS A 212 16.50 13.23 -8.63
CA CYS A 212 15.62 14.39 -8.45
C CYS A 212 14.14 14.06 -8.72
N PHE A 213 13.86 13.15 -9.65
CA PHE A 213 12.50 12.67 -9.94
C PHE A 213 12.00 11.78 -8.81
N VAL A 214 12.84 10.87 -8.29
CA VAL A 214 12.49 10.01 -7.16
C VAL A 214 12.07 10.84 -5.94
N ASN A 215 12.85 11.87 -5.56
CA ASN A 215 12.53 12.72 -4.42
C ASN A 215 11.23 13.54 -4.61
N ARG A 216 10.94 14.03 -5.82
CA ARG A 216 9.73 14.83 -6.11
C ARG A 216 8.48 13.97 -6.35
N LEU A 217 8.64 12.76 -6.86
CA LEU A 217 7.55 11.80 -7.05
C LEU A 217 7.13 11.19 -5.71
N ASN A 218 8.08 10.92 -4.82
CA ASN A 218 7.78 10.23 -3.56
C ASN A 218 7.04 11.09 -2.54
N THR A 219 7.24 12.41 -2.50
CA THR A 219 6.40 13.29 -1.68
C THR A 219 4.95 13.35 -2.15
N LYS A 220 4.68 13.16 -3.45
CA LYS A 220 3.32 13.06 -3.97
C LYS A 220 2.62 11.75 -3.61
N LEU A 221 3.38 10.65 -3.42
CA LEU A 221 2.81 9.37 -3.02
C LEU A 221 2.07 9.48 -1.70
N VAL A 222 2.66 10.22 -0.75
CA VAL A 222 2.07 10.35 0.60
C VAL A 222 1.01 11.45 0.72
N MET A 223 0.76 12.20 -0.35
CA MET A 223 -0.36 13.16 -0.43
C MET A 223 -1.69 12.47 -0.72
N ILE A 224 -1.70 11.16 -0.93
CA ILE A 224 -2.89 10.37 -1.22
C ILE A 224 -3.97 10.46 -0.12
N ILE A 225 -3.57 10.77 1.13
CA ILE A 225 -4.47 11.09 2.24
C ILE A 225 -5.44 12.23 1.85
N ASP A 226 -4.99 13.22 1.07
CA ASP A 226 -5.83 14.36 0.66
C ASP A 226 -6.89 13.95 -0.36
N ASN A 227 -6.55 13.02 -1.27
CA ASN A 227 -7.51 12.48 -2.22
C ASN A 227 -8.55 11.62 -1.49
N LEU A 228 -8.11 10.75 -0.59
CA LEU A 228 -8.99 9.92 0.23
C LEU A 228 -9.92 10.75 1.10
N ARG A 229 -9.41 11.81 1.75
CA ARG A 229 -10.23 12.75 2.51
C ARG A 229 -11.34 13.35 1.64
N LYS A 230 -11.01 13.82 0.43
CA LYS A 230 -12.01 14.42 -0.47
C LYS A 230 -13.10 13.43 -0.85
N VAL A 231 -12.73 12.19 -1.14
CA VAL A 231 -13.70 11.12 -1.46
C VAL A 231 -14.54 10.77 -0.23
N ALA A 232 -13.94 10.64 0.95
CA ALA A 232 -14.66 10.36 2.20
C ALA A 232 -15.63 11.47 2.60
N GLN A 233 -15.26 12.73 2.37
CA GLN A 233 -16.15 13.88 2.59
C GLN A 233 -17.31 13.94 1.59
N ALA A 234 -17.09 13.48 0.35
CA ALA A 234 -18.16 13.37 -0.65
C ALA A 234 -19.09 12.19 -0.36
N TYR A 235 -18.58 11.14 0.31
CA TYR A 235 -19.33 9.99 0.79
C TYR A 235 -20.07 10.33 2.09
N LEU A 236 -21.01 11.28 2.05
CA LEU A 236 -22.01 11.40 3.11
C LEU A 236 -22.93 10.18 3.01
N PRO A 237 -23.15 9.40 4.09
CA PRO A 237 -24.26 8.46 4.08
C PRO A 237 -25.53 9.28 3.85
N SER A 238 -26.21 9.03 2.73
CA SER A 238 -27.60 9.42 2.60
C SER A 238 -28.31 8.89 3.84
N PHE A 239 -28.86 9.78 4.65
CA PHE A 239 -29.70 9.44 5.80
C PHE A 239 -30.61 8.25 5.42
N PRO A 240 -30.74 7.20 6.27
CA PRO A 240 -31.80 6.24 6.04
C PRO A 240 -33.13 7.02 6.05
N PRO A 241 -34.05 6.77 5.09
CA PRO A 241 -35.35 7.43 5.10
C PRO A 241 -36.10 7.05 6.40
N PRO A 242 -37.00 7.93 6.86
CA PRO A 242 -37.71 7.78 8.13
C PRO A 242 -38.54 6.49 8.23
#